data_AF-A0A3M5R0V3-F1
#
_entry.id   AF-A0A3M5R0V3-F1
#
_cell.length_a   1.000
_cell.length_b   1.000
_cell.length_c   1.000
_cell.angle_alpha   90.00
_cell.angle_beta   90.00
_cell.angle_gamma   90.00
#
_symmetry.space_group_name_H-M   'P 1'
#
loop_
_entity.id
_entity.type
_entity.pdbx_description
1 polymer ?
#
loop_
_entity_poly.entity_id
_entity_poly.type
_entity_poly.pdbx_seq_one_letter_code
_entity_poly.pdbx_strand_id
1 'polypeptide(L)'
;MKTRKTHGRKASTFDRFIAARGEATERLVINAAHTVDASKYANLTEYCKDLAKIITQLRAAEAQSPASPFHTSKCRNFSHVTLLRNESYRKIIEQVFNVSRSNTMVEQASEENLDLLKVQNAGLAAQISLLRAKIISMDSDQDGGGLRGLSGEYEEGGAVINELNHRIFVMLKVYRALRLNMGKAVRYLEVPSNGNEAGLVGVRGQVATLAELDQMRLAEESLPADLRKQLNVMLL
;
A
#
# COMPACT_ATOMS: atom_id res chain seq x y z
N MET A 1 45.88 -57.89 12.50
CA MET A 1 45.10 -56.88 13.27
C MET A 1 44.65 -57.52 14.57
N LYS A 2 45.08 -57.02 15.74
CA LYS A 2 44.65 -57.55 17.05
C LYS A 2 43.31 -56.91 17.42
N THR A 3 42.24 -57.69 17.45
CA THR A 3 40.92 -57.26 17.93
C THR A 3 41.00 -57.00 19.43
N ARG A 4 40.85 -55.74 19.82
CA ARG A 4 40.83 -55.30 21.22
C ARG A 4 39.52 -55.79 21.83
N LYS A 5 39.58 -56.81 22.69
CA LYS A 5 38.43 -57.30 23.45
C LYS A 5 37.85 -56.14 24.27
N THR A 6 36.65 -55.69 23.92
CA THR A 6 35.85 -54.79 24.76
C THR A 6 35.38 -55.58 25.95
N HIS A 7 36.08 -55.46 27.08
CA HIS A 7 35.55 -55.97 28.34
C HIS A 7 34.24 -55.25 28.64
N GLY A 8 33.12 -55.98 28.58
CA GLY A 8 31.81 -55.48 28.98
C GLY A 8 31.90 -55.00 30.43
N ARG A 9 31.70 -53.69 30.63
CA ARG A 9 31.66 -53.09 31.97
C ARG A 9 30.48 -53.71 32.73
N LYS A 10 30.75 -54.33 33.88
CA LYS A 10 29.70 -54.82 34.79
C LYS A 10 28.90 -53.61 35.30
N ALA A 11 27.58 -53.71 35.29
CA ALA A 11 26.69 -52.67 35.80
C ALA A 11 27.00 -52.40 37.28
N SER A 12 27.37 -51.17 37.58
CA SER A 12 27.63 -50.68 38.93
C SER A 12 26.35 -50.11 39.53
N THR A 13 26.14 -50.27 40.84
CA THR A 13 25.05 -49.59 41.58
C THR A 13 25.06 -48.06 41.35
N PHE A 14 26.23 -47.49 41.06
CA PHE A 14 26.40 -46.07 40.75
C PHE A 14 25.94 -45.67 39.34
N ASP A 15 25.76 -46.62 38.42
CA ASP A 15 25.36 -46.30 37.04
C ASP A 15 23.97 -45.66 37.00
N ARG A 16 23.05 -46.04 37.90
CA ARG A 16 21.73 -45.39 38.04
C ARG A 16 21.84 -43.93 38.47
N PHE A 17 22.73 -43.62 39.41
CA PHE A 17 22.96 -42.24 39.86
C PHE A 17 23.67 -41.40 38.80
N ILE A 18 24.60 -42.00 38.06
CA ILE A 18 25.28 -41.35 36.93
C ILE A 18 24.28 -41.03 35.81
N ALA A 19 23.39 -41.97 35.47
CA ALA A 19 22.35 -41.77 34.48
C ALA A 19 21.36 -40.67 34.88
N ALA A 20 20.83 -40.72 36.11
CA ALA A 20 19.91 -39.70 36.63
C ALA A 20 20.54 -38.29 36.63
N ARG A 21 21.82 -38.17 37.00
CA ARG A 21 22.56 -36.91 36.96
C ARG A 21 22.87 -36.45 35.54
N GLY A 22 23.10 -37.39 34.62
CA GLY A 22 23.27 -37.13 33.20
C GLY A 22 22.02 -36.53 32.56
N GLU A 23 20.87 -37.12 32.83
CA GLU A 23 19.56 -36.66 32.36
C GLU A 23 19.18 -35.30 32.95
N ALA A 24 19.36 -35.11 34.27
CA ALA A 24 19.13 -33.81 34.90
C ALA A 24 20.05 -32.73 34.33
N THR A 25 21.30 -33.08 34.03
CA THR A 25 22.23 -32.15 33.37
C THR A 25 21.75 -31.80 31.97
N GLU A 26 21.29 -32.77 31.19
CA GLU A 26 20.79 -32.56 29.83
C GLU A 26 19.62 -31.57 29.81
N ARG A 27 18.67 -31.72 30.76
CA ARG A 27 17.57 -30.76 30.94
C ARG A 27 18.09 -29.35 31.24
N LEU A 28 19.10 -29.22 32.10
CA LEU A 28 19.73 -27.93 32.37
C LEU A 28 20.45 -27.35 31.15
N VAL A 29 21.08 -28.17 30.31
CA VAL A 29 21.69 -27.73 29.05
C VAL A 29 20.63 -27.20 28.09
N ILE A 30 19.53 -27.92 27.91
CA ILE A 30 18.40 -27.51 27.06
C ILE A 30 17.85 -26.16 27.54
N ASN A 31 17.53 -26.06 28.83
CA ASN A 31 17.01 -24.82 29.42
C ASN A 31 17.99 -23.66 29.25
N ALA A 32 19.28 -23.87 29.55
CA ALA A 32 20.29 -22.83 29.38
C ALA A 32 20.44 -22.40 27.91
N ALA A 33 20.43 -23.35 26.98
CA ALA A 33 20.53 -23.08 25.55
C ALA A 33 19.34 -22.26 25.02
N HIS A 34 18.14 -22.44 25.55
CA HIS A 34 16.98 -21.63 25.18
C HIS A 34 16.98 -20.23 25.82
N THR A 35 17.62 -20.05 26.98
CA THR A 35 17.64 -18.75 27.68
C THR A 35 18.63 -17.75 27.07
N VAL A 36 19.69 -18.24 26.42
CA VAL A 36 20.76 -17.40 25.88
C VAL A 36 20.60 -17.30 24.38
N ASP A 37 20.48 -16.07 23.89
CA ASP A 37 20.49 -15.81 22.46
C ASP A 37 21.87 -16.11 21.87
N ALA A 38 21.96 -17.21 21.11
CA ALA A 38 23.19 -17.69 20.51
C ALA A 38 23.72 -16.78 19.40
N SER A 39 22.89 -15.90 18.83
CA SER A 39 23.30 -14.99 17.75
C SER A 39 24.33 -13.94 18.17
N LYS A 40 24.38 -13.62 19.46
CA LYS A 40 25.27 -12.59 20.04
C LYS A 40 26.72 -13.03 20.17
N TYR A 41 27.01 -14.29 19.88
CA TYR A 41 28.34 -14.89 20.09
C TYR A 41 29.04 -15.14 18.76
N ALA A 42 30.32 -14.75 18.67
CA ALA A 42 31.10 -14.90 17.44
C ALA A 42 31.39 -16.38 17.11
N ASN A 43 31.59 -17.20 18.14
CA ASN A 43 31.93 -18.61 18.01
C ASN A 43 31.23 -19.48 19.07
N LEU A 44 31.11 -20.78 18.75
CA LEU A 44 30.47 -21.78 19.62
C LEU A 44 31.17 -21.91 20.99
N THR A 45 32.48 -21.63 21.05
CA THR A 45 33.25 -21.80 22.28
C THR A 45 32.96 -20.69 23.29
N GLU A 46 32.80 -19.45 22.85
CA GLU A 46 32.34 -18.31 23.66
C GLU A 46 30.93 -18.55 24.18
N TYR A 47 30.03 -19.00 23.30
CA TYR A 47 28.68 -19.40 23.69
C TYR A 47 28.68 -20.48 24.78
N CYS A 48 29.50 -21.53 24.61
CA CYS A 48 29.66 -22.58 25.62
C CYS A 48 30.27 -22.10 26.94
N LYS A 49 31.13 -21.06 26.93
CA LYS A 49 31.69 -20.49 28.17
C LYS A 49 30.62 -19.83 29.02
N ASP A 50 29.71 -19.09 28.39
CA ASP A 50 28.64 -18.41 29.11
C ASP A 50 27.50 -19.35 29.49
N LEU A 51 27.15 -20.31 28.62
CA LEU A 51 26.27 -21.42 29.01
C LEU A 51 26.82 -22.19 30.22
N ALA A 52 28.13 -22.44 30.28
CA ALA A 52 28.72 -23.15 31.42
C ALA A 52 28.59 -22.37 32.74
N LYS A 53 28.64 -21.03 32.71
CA LYS A 53 28.37 -20.19 33.90
C LYS A 53 26.92 -20.32 34.34
N ILE A 54 25.97 -20.24 33.40
CA ILE A 54 24.53 -20.35 33.68
C ILE A 54 24.19 -21.73 34.23
N ILE A 55 24.67 -22.80 33.58
CA ILE A 55 24.46 -24.18 34.06
C ILE A 55 25.08 -24.37 35.45
N THR A 56 26.22 -23.72 35.75
CA THR A 56 26.80 -23.75 37.09
C THR A 56 25.85 -23.12 38.12
N GLN A 57 25.25 -21.97 37.80
CA GLN A 57 24.28 -21.31 38.68
C GLN A 57 23.00 -22.14 38.84
N LEU A 58 22.46 -22.70 37.76
CA LEU A 58 21.28 -23.57 37.80
C LEU A 58 21.53 -24.82 38.65
N ARG A 59 22.69 -25.46 38.50
CA ARG A 59 23.07 -26.60 39.34
C ARG A 59 23.25 -26.21 40.80
N ALA A 60 23.77 -25.02 41.08
CA ALA A 60 23.92 -24.54 42.45
C ALA A 60 22.55 -24.28 43.10
N ALA A 61 21.58 -23.76 42.34
CA ALA A 61 20.20 -23.61 42.79
C ALA A 61 19.54 -24.96 43.05
N GLU A 62 19.66 -25.92 42.12
CA GLU A 62 19.10 -27.27 42.30
C GLU A 62 19.75 -28.04 43.45
N ALA A 63 21.04 -27.84 43.73
CA ALA A 63 21.76 -28.51 44.81
C ALA A 63 21.21 -28.19 46.21
N GLN A 64 20.46 -27.10 46.37
CA GLN A 64 19.80 -26.73 47.63
C GLN A 64 18.67 -27.70 48.00
N SER A 65 18.06 -28.35 47.00
CA SER A 65 16.98 -29.30 47.23
C SER A 65 17.53 -30.69 47.57
N PRO A 66 17.08 -31.33 48.67
CA PRO A 66 17.49 -32.68 49.04
C PRO A 66 17.01 -33.77 48.07
N ALA A 67 16.00 -33.48 47.24
CA ALA A 67 15.52 -34.38 46.20
C ALA A 67 16.33 -34.30 44.89
N SER A 68 17.28 -33.36 44.79
CA SER A 68 18.04 -33.14 43.56
C SER A 68 19.18 -34.14 43.39
N PRO A 69 19.44 -34.63 42.16
CA PRO A 69 20.65 -35.39 41.83
C PRO A 69 21.97 -34.64 42.07
N PHE A 70 21.90 -33.32 42.31
CA PHE A 70 23.03 -32.44 42.57
C PHE A 70 23.22 -32.10 44.05
N HIS A 71 22.37 -32.63 44.95
CA HIS A 71 22.42 -32.34 46.37
C HIS A 71 23.77 -32.70 46.98
N THR A 72 24.58 -31.67 47.24
CA THR A 72 25.95 -31.76 47.76
C THR A 72 26.29 -30.47 48.49
N SER A 73 27.16 -30.53 49.50
CA SER A 73 27.58 -29.34 50.27
C SER A 73 28.32 -28.29 49.43
N LYS A 74 28.93 -28.69 48.32
CA LYS A 74 29.58 -27.81 47.34
C LYS A 74 29.32 -28.29 45.92
N CYS A 75 28.54 -27.53 45.16
CA CYS A 75 28.34 -27.80 43.73
C CYS A 75 29.59 -27.39 42.94
N ARG A 76 30.16 -28.32 42.16
CA ARG A 76 31.34 -28.04 41.34
C ARG A 76 30.96 -27.25 40.09
N ASN A 77 31.80 -26.28 39.72
CA ASN A 77 31.66 -25.51 38.49
C ASN A 77 31.56 -26.43 37.27
N PHE A 78 30.60 -26.14 36.41
CA PHE A 78 30.44 -26.82 35.14
C PHE A 78 31.39 -26.22 34.11
N SER A 79 32.09 -27.07 33.36
CA SER A 79 33.08 -26.61 32.39
C SER A 79 32.50 -26.60 30.99
N HIS A 80 32.79 -25.53 30.23
CA HIS A 80 32.48 -25.46 28.80
C HIS A 80 33.15 -26.59 28.00
N VAL A 81 34.28 -27.13 28.47
CA VAL A 81 34.93 -28.30 27.86
C VAL A 81 34.04 -29.54 27.97
N THR A 82 33.25 -29.68 29.04
CA THR A 82 32.31 -30.79 29.21
C THR A 82 31.17 -30.72 28.20
N LEU A 83 30.70 -29.51 27.88
CA LEU A 83 29.70 -29.29 26.83
C LEU A 83 30.21 -29.69 25.45
N LEU A 84 31.47 -29.36 25.16
CA LEU A 84 32.08 -29.64 23.85
C LEU A 84 32.54 -31.10 23.68
N ARG A 85 32.88 -31.79 24.78
CA ARG A 85 33.35 -33.19 24.72
C ARG A 85 32.23 -34.22 24.74
N ASN A 86 31.09 -33.91 25.36
CA ASN A 86 29.95 -34.82 25.40
C ASN A 86 29.11 -34.65 24.13
N GLU A 87 28.99 -35.71 23.33
CA GLU A 87 28.27 -35.66 22.05
C GLU A 87 26.79 -35.27 22.19
N SER A 88 26.11 -35.72 23.24
CA SER A 88 24.70 -35.40 23.47
C SER A 88 24.52 -33.90 23.73
N TYR A 89 25.33 -33.32 24.62
CA TYR A 89 25.26 -31.90 24.94
C TYR A 89 25.68 -31.04 23.74
N ARG A 90 26.72 -31.47 23.03
CA ARG A 90 27.22 -30.78 21.84
C ARG A 90 26.16 -30.68 20.75
N LYS A 91 25.43 -31.78 20.46
CA LYS A 91 24.35 -31.79 19.46
C LYS A 91 23.26 -30.76 19.79
N ILE A 92 22.82 -30.71 21.04
CA ILE A 92 21.80 -29.75 21.50
C ILE A 92 22.28 -28.31 21.28
N ILE A 93 23.52 -28.02 21.68
CA ILE A 93 24.09 -26.67 21.58
C ILE A 93 24.31 -26.27 20.12
N GLU A 94 24.87 -27.15 19.29
CA GLU A 94 25.10 -26.88 17.87
C GLU A 94 23.79 -26.66 17.11
N GLN A 95 22.73 -27.41 17.44
CA GLN A 95 21.42 -27.22 16.83
C GLN A 95 20.86 -25.82 17.14
N VAL A 96 20.87 -25.41 18.41
CA VAL A 96 20.38 -24.07 18.80
C VAL A 96 21.27 -22.97 18.21
N PHE A 97 22.58 -23.13 18.29
CA PHE A 97 23.54 -22.14 17.80
C PHE A 97 23.42 -21.90 16.28
N ASN A 98 23.25 -22.97 15.50
CA ASN A 98 23.13 -22.85 14.05
C ASN A 98 21.77 -22.26 13.62
N VAL A 99 20.68 -22.60 14.31
CA VAL A 99 19.34 -22.05 14.03
C VAL A 99 19.29 -20.54 14.31
N SER A 100 19.88 -20.08 15.42
CA SER A 100 19.95 -18.64 15.71
C SER A 100 20.73 -17.87 14.65
N ARG A 101 21.81 -18.46 14.12
CA ARG A 101 22.64 -17.81 13.10
C ARG A 101 21.96 -17.75 11.73
N SER A 102 21.23 -18.80 11.34
CA SER A 102 20.43 -18.77 10.11
C SER A 102 19.33 -17.72 10.18
N ASN A 103 18.71 -17.54 11.35
CA ASN A 103 17.67 -16.53 11.54
C ASN A 103 18.25 -15.11 11.47
N THR A 104 19.42 -14.85 12.04
CA THR A 104 20.05 -13.51 11.94
C THR A 104 20.46 -13.11 10.54
N MET A 105 20.86 -14.06 9.68
CA MET A 105 21.16 -13.75 8.28
C MET A 105 19.91 -13.36 7.50
N VAL A 106 18.77 -13.99 7.83
CA VAL A 106 17.46 -13.65 7.24
C VAL A 106 16.97 -12.30 7.75
N GLU A 107 17.14 -12.00 9.05
CA GLU A 107 16.75 -10.72 9.63
C GLU A 107 17.58 -9.55 9.08
N GLN A 108 18.91 -9.68 8.95
CA GLN A 108 19.76 -8.64 8.36
C GLN A 108 19.43 -8.38 6.88
N ALA A 109 19.19 -9.44 6.10
CA ALA A 109 18.73 -9.28 4.72
C ALA A 109 17.32 -8.64 4.66
N SER A 110 16.48 -8.88 5.66
CA SER A 110 15.15 -8.26 5.72
C SER A 110 15.21 -6.78 6.11
N GLU A 111 16.13 -6.37 7.00
CA GLU A 111 16.32 -4.98 7.43
C GLU A 111 16.83 -4.09 6.30
N GLU A 112 17.83 -4.55 5.53
CA GLU A 112 18.34 -3.81 4.37
C GLU A 112 17.26 -3.60 3.29
N ASN A 113 16.45 -4.64 3.04
CA ASN A 113 15.33 -4.54 2.11
C ASN A 113 14.23 -3.61 2.64
N LEU A 114 14.00 -3.59 3.95
CA LEU A 114 12.99 -2.75 4.58
C LEU A 114 13.40 -1.27 4.53
N ASP A 115 14.68 -0.96 4.71
CA ASP A 115 15.20 0.40 4.57
C ASP A 115 15.17 0.88 3.10
N LEU A 116 15.48 0.00 2.15
CA LEU A 116 15.32 0.30 0.72
C LEU A 116 13.85 0.57 0.37
N LEU A 117 12.92 -0.22 0.91
CA LEU A 117 11.47 -0.02 0.76
C LEU A 117 10.99 1.28 1.42
N LYS A 118 11.52 1.67 2.59
CA LYS A 118 11.21 2.96 3.22
C LYS A 118 11.64 4.12 2.33
N VAL A 119 12.83 4.06 1.75
CA VAL A 119 13.33 5.09 0.83
C VAL A 119 12.44 5.17 -0.42
N GLN A 120 12.05 4.03 -0.99
CA GLN A 120 11.12 3.99 -2.13
C GLN A 120 9.75 4.58 -1.77
N ASN A 121 9.19 4.23 -0.60
CA ASN A 121 7.92 4.80 -0.14
C ASN A 121 8.01 6.31 0.09
N ALA A 122 9.11 6.81 0.67
CA ALA A 122 9.33 8.23 0.82
C ALA A 122 9.45 8.95 -0.54
N GLY A 123 10.13 8.33 -1.52
CA GLY A 123 10.22 8.82 -2.89
C GLY A 123 8.85 8.87 -3.58
N LEU A 124 8.05 7.82 -3.46
CA LEU A 124 6.69 7.76 -3.99
C LEU A 124 5.77 8.79 -3.31
N ALA A 125 5.87 8.97 -1.99
CA ALA A 125 5.13 9.98 -1.27
C ALA A 125 5.49 11.40 -1.71
N ALA A 126 6.78 11.68 -1.96
CA ALA A 126 7.25 12.94 -2.52
C ALA A 126 6.70 13.18 -3.94
N GLN A 127 6.70 12.15 -4.79
CA GLN A 127 6.11 12.22 -6.13
C GLN A 127 4.61 12.49 -6.09
N ILE A 128 3.87 11.83 -5.18
CA ILE A 128 2.44 12.08 -4.96
C ILE A 128 2.22 13.51 -4.48
N SER A 129 3.04 14.00 -3.55
CA SER A 129 2.95 15.38 -3.06
C SER A 129 3.20 16.40 -4.17
N LEU A 130 4.19 16.16 -5.02
CA LEU A 130 4.48 16.99 -6.18
C LEU A 130 3.34 16.96 -7.20
N LEU A 131 2.80 15.77 -7.50
CA LEU A 131 1.64 15.62 -8.38
C LEU A 131 0.40 16.33 -7.81
N ARG A 132 0.14 16.22 -6.51
CA ARG A 132 -0.94 16.95 -5.84
C ARG A 132 -0.71 18.45 -5.91
N ALA A 133 0.49 18.94 -5.63
CA ALA A 133 0.82 20.35 -5.75
C ALA A 133 0.67 20.85 -7.19
N LYS A 134 1.00 20.02 -8.18
CA LYS A 134 0.82 20.31 -9.61
C LYS A 134 -0.66 20.32 -10.01
N ILE A 135 -1.47 19.39 -9.49
CA ILE A 135 -2.92 19.39 -9.69
C ILE A 135 -3.51 20.65 -9.05
N ILE A 136 -3.15 20.95 -7.80
CA ILE A 136 -3.60 22.17 -7.13
C ILE A 136 -3.14 23.41 -7.89
N SER A 137 -1.94 23.44 -8.47
CA SER A 137 -1.51 24.59 -9.29
C SER A 137 -2.34 24.70 -10.57
N MET A 138 -2.59 23.58 -11.26
CA MET A 138 -3.46 23.52 -12.44
C MET A 138 -4.92 23.89 -12.12
N ASP A 139 -5.43 23.52 -10.95
CA ASP A 139 -6.79 23.84 -10.48
C ASP A 139 -6.86 25.28 -9.95
N SER A 140 -5.80 25.81 -9.33
CA SER A 140 -5.73 27.22 -8.93
C SER A 140 -5.64 28.16 -10.13
N ASP A 141 -5.09 27.70 -11.26
CA ASP A 141 -5.20 28.38 -12.55
C ASP A 141 -6.65 28.32 -13.11
N GLN A 142 -7.52 27.44 -12.60
CA GLN A 142 -8.95 27.40 -12.95
C GLN A 142 -9.82 28.25 -12.02
N ASP A 143 -9.54 28.29 -10.71
CA ASP A 143 -10.33 29.06 -9.73
C ASP A 143 -9.98 30.56 -9.71
N GLY A 144 -8.86 30.95 -10.34
CA GLY A 144 -8.36 32.31 -10.42
C GLY A 144 -9.02 33.20 -11.48
N GLY A 145 -10.29 33.00 -11.88
CA GLY A 145 -11.08 34.00 -12.63
C GLY A 145 -10.44 34.64 -13.87
N GLY A 146 -9.42 34.01 -14.46
CA GLY A 146 -8.48 34.65 -15.38
C GLY A 146 -7.97 33.64 -16.39
N LEU A 147 -8.58 33.68 -17.58
CA LEU A 147 -8.04 33.22 -18.85
C LEU A 147 -7.25 31.89 -18.82
N ARG A 148 -8.01 30.81 -19.07
CA ARG A 148 -7.63 29.63 -19.85
C ARG A 148 -6.28 29.76 -20.54
N GLY A 149 -5.28 29.06 -20.03
CA GLY A 149 -4.03 28.85 -20.74
C GLY A 149 -3.47 27.48 -20.40
N LEU A 150 -3.66 26.49 -21.27
CA LEU A 150 -2.71 25.40 -21.54
C LEU A 150 -2.95 24.88 -22.98
N SER A 151 -2.50 25.72 -23.91
CA SER A 151 -1.76 25.43 -25.15
C SER A 151 -2.18 24.23 -26.02
N GLY A 152 -2.76 24.55 -27.18
CA GLY A 152 -2.76 23.73 -28.38
C GLY A 152 -4.16 23.42 -28.90
N GLU A 153 -4.78 22.38 -28.37
CA GLU A 153 -5.97 21.78 -28.98
C GLU A 153 -7.29 22.44 -28.52
N TYR A 154 -7.32 23.03 -27.32
CA TYR A 154 -8.51 23.69 -26.77
C TYR A 154 -8.64 25.18 -27.18
N GLU A 155 -7.58 25.83 -27.64
CA GLU A 155 -7.67 27.21 -28.18
C GLU A 155 -8.31 27.21 -29.56
N GLU A 156 -7.95 26.26 -30.44
CA GLU A 156 -8.65 26.06 -31.71
C GLU A 156 -10.09 25.65 -31.47
N GLY A 157 -10.35 24.68 -30.58
CA GLY A 157 -11.71 24.29 -30.21
C GLY A 157 -12.52 25.43 -29.61
N GLY A 158 -11.92 26.26 -28.76
CA GLY A 158 -12.54 27.44 -28.15
C GLY A 158 -12.84 28.54 -29.16
N ALA A 159 -11.91 28.82 -30.08
CA ALA A 159 -12.12 29.77 -31.16
C ALA A 159 -13.22 29.30 -32.12
N VAL A 160 -13.24 28.02 -32.47
CA VAL A 160 -14.28 27.39 -33.30
C VAL A 160 -15.63 27.40 -32.60
N ILE A 161 -15.70 27.11 -31.30
CA ILE A 161 -16.94 27.17 -30.52
C ILE A 161 -17.43 28.62 -30.42
N ASN A 162 -16.54 29.59 -30.19
CA ASN A 162 -16.91 31.00 -30.14
C ASN A 162 -17.39 31.51 -31.49
N GLU A 163 -16.74 31.11 -32.57
CA GLU A 163 -17.16 31.42 -33.93
C GLU A 163 -18.51 30.78 -34.25
N LEU A 164 -18.72 29.51 -33.86
CA LEU A 164 -19.98 28.82 -34.05
C LEU A 164 -21.11 29.47 -33.25
N ASN A 165 -20.88 29.82 -31.98
CA ASN A 165 -21.83 30.56 -31.15
C ASN A 165 -22.17 31.92 -31.76
N HIS A 166 -21.19 32.62 -32.33
CA HIS A 166 -21.42 33.87 -33.02
C HIS A 166 -22.25 33.68 -34.30
N ARG A 167 -21.96 32.66 -35.10
CA ARG A 167 -22.73 32.31 -36.32
C ARG A 167 -24.16 31.91 -35.98
N ILE A 168 -24.37 31.11 -34.94
CA ILE A 168 -25.71 30.73 -34.42
C ILE A 168 -26.46 31.98 -33.96
N PHE A 169 -25.79 32.85 -33.19
CA PHE A 169 -26.38 34.13 -32.77
C PHE A 169 -26.82 34.98 -33.97
N VAL A 170 -25.98 35.14 -35.00
CA VAL A 170 -26.33 35.89 -36.21
C VAL A 170 -27.52 35.26 -36.93
N MET A 171 -27.56 33.93 -37.07
CA MET A 171 -28.70 33.23 -37.67
C MET A 171 -29.99 33.45 -36.89
N LEU A 172 -29.97 33.29 -35.56
CA LEU A 172 -31.13 33.54 -34.69
C LEU A 172 -31.57 35.01 -34.76
N LYS A 173 -30.62 35.94 -34.82
CA LYS A 173 -30.88 37.37 -34.96
C LYS A 173 -31.59 37.70 -36.27
N VAL A 174 -31.08 37.19 -37.40
CA VAL A 174 -31.69 37.38 -38.72
C VAL A 174 -33.07 36.73 -38.78
N TYR A 175 -33.21 35.51 -38.25
CA TYR A 175 -34.49 34.82 -38.17
C TYR A 175 -35.53 35.62 -37.37
N ARG A 176 -35.15 36.14 -36.20
CA ARG A 176 -36.01 37.01 -35.38
C ARG A 176 -36.41 38.28 -36.11
N ALA A 177 -35.45 38.97 -36.74
CA ALA A 177 -35.72 40.18 -37.51
C ALA A 177 -36.67 39.91 -38.69
N LEU A 178 -36.48 38.81 -39.41
CA LEU A 178 -37.40 38.35 -40.46
C LEU A 178 -38.78 38.07 -39.89
N ARG A 179 -38.88 37.34 -38.77
CA ARG A 179 -40.17 37.03 -38.13
C ARG A 179 -40.92 38.30 -37.73
N LEU A 180 -40.24 39.28 -37.13
CA LEU A 180 -40.85 40.57 -36.76
C LEU A 180 -41.30 41.37 -37.99
N ASN A 181 -40.50 41.37 -39.06
CA ASN A 181 -40.78 42.13 -40.28
C ASN A 181 -41.78 41.44 -41.23
N MET A 182 -41.97 40.12 -41.14
CA MET A 182 -42.88 39.36 -42.02
C MET A 182 -44.36 39.42 -41.58
N GLY A 183 -44.69 40.09 -40.46
CA GLY A 183 -46.07 40.28 -40.03
C GLY A 183 -46.89 38.98 -39.93
N LYS A 184 -48.17 39.00 -40.33
CA LYS A 184 -49.08 37.83 -40.32
C LYS A 184 -48.76 36.74 -41.36
N ALA A 185 -47.67 36.86 -42.12
CA ALA A 185 -47.29 35.93 -43.19
C ALA A 185 -46.78 34.58 -42.65
N VAL A 186 -46.35 34.54 -41.39
CA VAL A 186 -46.02 33.31 -40.67
C VAL A 186 -46.92 33.22 -39.44
N ARG A 187 -47.60 32.08 -39.26
CA ARG A 187 -48.50 31.81 -38.14
C ARG A 187 -48.00 30.62 -37.35
N TYR A 188 -48.22 30.67 -36.04
CA TYR A 188 -47.97 29.55 -35.15
C TYR A 188 -49.24 28.71 -35.01
N LEU A 189 -49.13 27.41 -35.28
CA LEU A 189 -50.19 26.43 -35.10
C LEU A 189 -49.85 25.54 -33.90
N GLU A 190 -50.70 25.58 -32.88
CA GLU A 190 -50.58 24.71 -31.70
C GLU A 190 -51.09 23.29 -31.96
N VAL A 191 -52.02 23.13 -32.90
CA VAL A 191 -52.66 21.85 -33.25
C VAL A 191 -52.50 21.60 -34.76
N PRO A 192 -52.16 20.37 -35.19
CA PRO A 192 -52.04 20.03 -36.60
C PRO A 192 -53.34 20.34 -37.35
N SER A 193 -53.24 20.96 -38.53
CA SER A 193 -54.40 21.34 -39.32
C SER A 193 -54.06 21.45 -40.80
N ASN A 194 -55.00 21.06 -41.67
CA ASN A 194 -54.90 21.17 -43.13
C ASN A 194 -53.56 20.65 -43.71
N GLY A 195 -53.15 19.44 -43.32
CA GLY A 195 -51.94 18.78 -43.85
C GLY A 195 -50.61 19.34 -43.34
N ASN A 196 -50.64 20.27 -42.37
CA ASN A 196 -49.47 20.82 -41.70
C ASN A 196 -49.40 20.35 -40.25
N GLU A 197 -48.18 20.11 -39.76
CA GLU A 197 -47.91 19.73 -38.37
C GLU A 197 -47.90 20.97 -37.46
N ALA A 198 -48.05 20.74 -36.14
CA ALA A 198 -47.94 21.81 -35.16
C ALA A 198 -46.54 22.47 -35.23
N GLY A 199 -46.50 23.80 -35.23
CA GLY A 199 -45.28 24.58 -35.45
C GLY A 199 -45.53 25.89 -36.21
N LEU A 200 -44.53 26.38 -36.91
CA LEU A 200 -44.64 27.58 -37.75
C LEU A 200 -45.03 27.23 -39.17
N VAL A 201 -46.07 27.89 -39.67
CA VAL A 201 -46.58 27.75 -41.04
C VAL A 201 -46.57 29.10 -41.73
N GLY A 202 -45.97 29.13 -42.92
CA GLY A 202 -45.94 30.29 -43.80
C GLY A 202 -46.99 30.18 -44.92
N VAL A 203 -47.09 31.22 -45.73
CA VAL A 203 -48.03 31.28 -46.88
C VAL A 203 -47.81 30.13 -47.89
N ARG A 204 -46.59 29.57 -47.96
CA ARG A 204 -46.23 28.48 -48.89
C ARG A 204 -46.14 27.08 -48.24
N GLY A 205 -46.52 26.92 -46.97
CA GLY A 205 -46.47 25.64 -46.25
C GLY A 205 -45.70 25.69 -44.93
N GLN A 206 -45.38 24.50 -44.36
CA GLN A 206 -44.65 24.37 -43.11
C GLN A 206 -43.27 25.05 -43.19
N VAL A 207 -42.95 25.88 -42.20
CA VAL A 207 -41.67 26.56 -42.05
C VAL A 207 -40.79 25.89 -40.98
N ALA A 208 -41.39 25.46 -39.87
CA ALA A 208 -40.72 24.69 -38.83
C ALA A 208 -41.74 23.88 -38.02
N THR A 209 -41.37 22.70 -37.58
CA THR A 209 -42.16 21.88 -36.64
C THR A 209 -41.95 22.34 -35.20
N LEU A 210 -42.82 21.89 -34.29
CA LEU A 210 -42.69 22.18 -32.86
C LEU A 210 -41.36 21.65 -32.27
N ALA A 211 -40.91 20.46 -32.71
CA ALA A 211 -39.63 19.90 -32.27
C ALA A 211 -38.42 20.74 -32.73
N GLU A 212 -38.45 21.28 -33.95
CA GLU A 212 -37.41 22.17 -34.46
C GLU A 212 -37.41 23.51 -33.72
N LEU A 213 -38.59 24.03 -33.35
CA LEU A 213 -38.71 25.23 -32.53
C LEU A 213 -38.14 25.03 -31.11
N ASP A 214 -38.35 23.85 -30.53
CA ASP A 214 -37.76 23.49 -29.24
C ASP A 214 -36.23 23.39 -29.34
N GLN A 215 -35.70 22.82 -30.43
CA GLN A 215 -34.25 22.82 -30.67
C GLN A 215 -33.68 24.24 -30.84
N MET A 216 -34.40 25.14 -31.51
CA MET A 216 -34.00 26.54 -31.61
C MET A 216 -33.99 27.23 -30.24
N ARG A 217 -34.95 26.91 -29.37
CA ARG A 217 -34.99 27.42 -27.99
C ARG A 217 -33.82 26.89 -27.17
N LEU A 218 -33.51 25.60 -27.27
CA LEU A 218 -32.35 25.01 -26.60
C LEU A 218 -31.03 25.63 -27.11
N ALA A 219 -30.93 25.90 -28.42
CA ALA A 219 -29.78 26.58 -29.01
C ALA A 219 -29.63 28.02 -28.52
N GLU A 220 -30.74 28.71 -28.22
CA GLU A 220 -30.70 30.04 -27.61
C GLU A 220 -30.29 30.00 -26.14
N GLU A 221 -30.78 29.00 -25.40
CA GLU A 221 -30.44 28.79 -23.99
C GLU A 221 -28.97 28.40 -23.79
N SER A 222 -28.36 27.74 -24.78
CA SER A 222 -26.94 27.36 -24.77
C SER A 222 -25.97 28.48 -25.22
N LEU A 223 -26.47 29.61 -25.72
CA LEU A 223 -25.62 30.75 -26.08
C LEU A 223 -24.98 31.40 -24.83
N PRO A 224 -23.77 31.97 -24.98
CA PRO A 224 -23.17 32.81 -23.95
C PRO A 224 -24.12 33.93 -23.49
N ALA A 225 -24.09 34.24 -22.19
CA ALA A 225 -25.04 35.15 -21.53
C ALA A 225 -25.15 36.52 -22.22
N ASP A 226 -24.03 37.05 -22.72
CA ASP A 226 -23.98 38.35 -23.40
C ASP A 226 -24.72 38.34 -24.74
N LEU A 227 -24.53 37.30 -25.55
CA LEU A 227 -25.21 37.13 -26.84
C LEU A 227 -26.71 36.89 -26.64
N ARG A 228 -27.08 36.07 -25.64
CA ARG A 228 -28.48 35.87 -25.27
C ARG A 228 -29.16 37.18 -24.82
N LYS A 229 -28.46 38.01 -24.04
CA LYS A 229 -28.95 39.34 -23.63
C LYS A 229 -29.20 40.24 -24.84
N GLN A 230 -28.28 40.26 -25.82
CA GLN A 230 -28.46 41.03 -27.05
C GLN A 230 -29.64 40.55 -27.90
N LEU A 231 -29.88 39.23 -27.98
CA LEU A 231 -31.04 38.66 -28.66
C LEU A 231 -32.36 39.09 -28.01
N ASN A 232 -32.41 39.17 -26.68
CA ASN A 232 -33.61 39.54 -25.95
C ASN A 232 -33.94 41.03 -25.98
N VAL A 233 -32.93 41.89 -26.14
CA VAL A 233 -33.14 43.35 -26.32
C VAL A 233 -33.91 43.66 -27.61
N MET A 234 -33.85 42.79 -28.63
CA MET A 234 -34.61 42.97 -29.88
C MET A 234 -36.12 42.71 -29.75
N LEU A 235 -36.59 42.24 -28.59
CA LEU A 235 -38.02 41.99 -28.31
C LEU A 235 -38.72 43.20 -27.64
N LEU A 236 -37.96 44.23 -27.23
CA LEU A 236 -38.46 45.50 -26.70
C LEU A 236 -38.50 46.56 -27.81
#